data_AF-A0A699UEV9-F1
#
_entry.id   AF-A0A699UEV9-F1
#
_cell.length_a   1.000
_cell.length_b   1.000
_cell.length_c   1.000
_cell.angle_alpha   90.00
_cell.angle_beta   90.00
_cell.angle_gamma   90.00
#
_symmetry.space_group_name_H-M   'P 1'
#
loop_
_entity.id
_entity.type
_entity.pdbx_description
1 polymer ?
#
loop_
_entity_poly.entity_id
_entity_poly.type
_entity_poly.pdbx_seq_one_letter_code
_entity_poly.pdbx_strand_id
1 'polypeptide(L)'
;MDVEIEHDDLNKKFLTSLAPEWLMHTIVWRNKSDLDTMSLDDLYNHLKVYESEVQKKSEQNSQNMAFISSAKHNRGNEDVTTASVST
;
A
#
# COMPACT_ATOMS: atom_id res chain seq x y z
N MET A 1 -4.14 27.79 -27.64
CA MET A 1 -3.07 26.87 -27.25
C MET A 1 -3.77 25.66 -26.69
N ASP A 2 -4.00 24.66 -27.52
CA ASP A 2 -4.36 23.34 -27.01
C ASP A 2 -3.12 22.83 -26.30
N VAL A 3 -3.19 22.70 -24.98
CA VAL A 3 -2.16 22.00 -24.23
C VAL A 3 -2.30 20.55 -24.67
N GLU A 4 -1.43 20.10 -25.57
CA GLU A 4 -1.21 18.68 -25.80
C GLU A 4 -0.72 18.10 -24.47
N ILE A 5 -1.67 17.61 -23.68
CA ILE A 5 -1.34 16.83 -22.51
C ILE A 5 -0.77 15.53 -23.05
N GLU A 6 0.54 15.37 -22.93
CA GLU A 6 1.25 14.16 -23.33
C GLU A 6 0.59 12.97 -22.60
N HIS A 7 -0.03 12.06 -23.37
CA HIS A 7 -0.84 10.96 -22.82
C HIS A 7 -0.02 10.03 -21.92
N ASP A 8 1.27 9.93 -22.19
CA ASP A 8 2.23 9.17 -21.40
C ASP A 8 2.40 9.74 -19.98
N ASP A 9 2.47 11.06 -19.83
CA ASP A 9 2.57 11.74 -18.54
C ASP A 9 1.34 11.45 -17.68
N LEU A 10 0.15 11.41 -18.27
CA LEU A 10 -1.08 11.02 -17.57
C LEU A 10 -1.04 9.57 -17.08
N ASN A 11 -0.68 8.62 -17.94
CA ASN A 11 -0.59 7.21 -17.58
C ASN A 11 0.49 6.96 -16.51
N LYS A 12 1.65 7.59 -16.66
CA LYS A 12 2.76 7.53 -15.69
C LYS A 12 2.34 8.14 -14.34
N LYS A 13 1.65 9.29 -14.34
CA LYS A 13 1.08 9.91 -13.13
C LYS A 13 0.04 9.02 -12.48
N PHE A 14 -0.87 8.42 -13.26
CA PHE A 14 -1.88 7.49 -12.76
C PHE A 14 -1.23 6.30 -12.05
N LEU A 15 -0.26 5.62 -12.68
CA LEU A 15 0.47 4.51 -12.05
C LEU A 15 1.24 4.92 -10.79
N THR A 16 1.72 6.17 -10.72
CA THR A 16 2.40 6.71 -9.53
C THR A 16 1.44 6.97 -8.38
N SER A 17 0.18 7.27 -8.70
CA SER A 17 -0.86 7.58 -7.72
C SER A 17 -1.49 6.36 -7.05
N LEU A 18 -1.23 5.16 -7.57
CA LEU A 18 -1.75 3.92 -7.01
C LEU A 18 -1.13 3.61 -5.64
N ALA A 19 -1.91 2.95 -4.79
CA ALA A 19 -1.50 2.57 -3.45
C ALA A 19 -0.29 1.61 -3.47
N PRO A 20 0.53 1.55 -2.40
CA PRO A 20 1.75 0.72 -2.35
C PRO A 20 1.52 -0.77 -2.63
N GLU A 21 0.32 -1.29 -2.37
CA GLU A 21 -0.07 -2.67 -2.65
C GLU A 21 -0.04 -2.99 -4.16
N TRP A 22 -0.09 -1.97 -5.02
CA TRP A 22 0.02 -2.10 -6.48
C TRP A 22 1.46 -2.03 -7.00
N LEU A 23 2.47 -1.79 -6.14
CA LEU A 23 3.84 -1.47 -6.54
C LEU A 23 4.45 -2.48 -7.53
N MET A 24 4.22 -3.78 -7.34
CA MET A 24 4.75 -4.80 -8.24
C MET A 24 4.13 -4.70 -9.64
N HIS A 25 2.82 -4.45 -9.72
CA HIS A 25 2.13 -4.28 -10.99
C HIS A 25 2.57 -2.98 -11.67
N THR A 26 2.69 -1.87 -10.94
CA THR A 26 3.10 -0.57 -11.52
C THR A 26 4.52 -0.59 -12.08
N ILE A 27 5.46 -1.27 -11.43
CA ILE A 27 6.83 -1.44 -11.94
C ILE A 27 6.83 -2.21 -13.27
N VAL A 28 6.10 -3.32 -13.35
CA VAL A 28 6.02 -4.12 -14.59
C VAL A 28 5.36 -3.30 -15.71
N TRP A 29 4.26 -2.61 -15.42
CA TRP A 29 3.52 -1.83 -16.39
C TRP A 29 4.31 -0.62 -16.92
N ARG A 30 5.11 0.05 -16.08
CA ARG A 30 5.99 1.15 -16.50
C ARG A 30 7.03 0.75 -17.54
N ASN A 31 7.40 -0.53 -17.62
CA ASN A 31 8.39 -1.03 -18.57
C ASN A 31 7.78 -1.46 -19.92
N LYS A 32 6.46 -1.35 -20.09
CA LYS A 32 5.77 -1.77 -21.30
C LYS A 32 5.83 -0.66 -22.35
N SER A 33 6.28 -0.99 -23.57
CA SER A 33 6.43 -0.06 -24.70
C SER A 33 5.14 0.65 -25.09
N ASP A 34 4.01 -0.01 -24.85
CA ASP A 34 2.71 0.40 -25.35
C ASP A 34 2.03 1.41 -24.42
N LEU A 35 2.61 1.64 -23.22
CA LEU A 35 2.04 2.46 -22.17
C LEU A 35 1.80 3.91 -22.61
N ASP A 36 2.70 4.46 -23.44
CA ASP A 36 2.64 5.84 -23.89
C ASP A 36 1.54 6.06 -24.95
N THR A 37 1.11 4.98 -25.62
CA THR A 37 0.07 5.00 -26.66
C THR A 37 -1.30 4.57 -26.15
N MET A 38 -1.36 4.03 -24.93
CA MET A 38 -2.57 3.45 -24.36
C MET A 38 -3.48 4.55 -23.79
N SER A 39 -4.80 4.40 -23.96
CA SER A 39 -5.74 5.27 -23.27
C SER A 39 -5.78 4.96 -21.77
N LEU A 40 -6.20 5.93 -20.95
CA LEU A 40 -6.35 5.70 -19.51
C LEU A 40 -7.38 4.59 -19.21
N ASP A 41 -8.45 4.50 -20.01
CA ASP A 41 -9.48 3.47 -19.88
C ASP A 41 -8.92 2.07 -20.16
N ASP A 42 -8.12 1.91 -21.21
CA ASP A 42 -7.47 0.63 -21.53
C ASP A 42 -6.50 0.23 -20.42
N LEU A 43 -5.72 1.19 -19.90
CA LEU A 43 -4.81 0.95 -18.78
C LEU A 43 -5.58 0.50 -17.52
N TYR A 44 -6.67 1.18 -17.19
CA TYR A 44 -7.54 0.80 -16.08
C TYR A 44 -8.13 -0.60 -16.26
N ASN A 45 -8.67 -0.91 -17.44
CA ASN A 45 -9.26 -2.21 -17.76
C ASN A 45 -8.23 -3.34 -17.60
N HIS A 46 -6.99 -3.11 -18.01
CA HIS A 46 -5.91 -4.07 -17.81
C HIS A 46 -5.52 -4.24 -16.34
N LEU A 47 -5.57 -3.19 -15.53
CA LEU A 47 -5.24 -3.28 -14.10
C LEU A 47 -6.36 -3.93 -13.29
N LYS A 48 -7.61 -3.77 -13.72
CA LYS A 48 -8.81 -4.28 -13.04
C LYS A 48 -8.75 -5.78 -12.77
N VAL A 49 -8.10 -6.56 -13.63
CA VAL A 49 -7.96 -8.02 -13.44
C VAL A 49 -7.15 -8.38 -12.18
N TYR A 50 -6.27 -7.49 -11.72
CA TYR A 50 -5.43 -7.71 -10.53
C TYR A 50 -6.09 -7.22 -9.23
N GLU A 51 -7.26 -6.57 -9.29
CA GLU A 51 -7.93 -5.97 -8.14
C GLU A 51 -8.13 -6.99 -7.00
N SER A 52 -8.63 -8.19 -7.34
CA SER A 52 -8.87 -9.26 -6.36
C SER A 52 -7.58 -9.84 -5.75
N GLU A 53 -6.47 -9.83 -6.50
CA GLU A 53 -5.17 -10.27 -6.00
C GLU A 53 -4.58 -9.25 -5.02
N VAL A 54 -4.64 -7.98 -5.40
CA VAL A 54 -4.15 -6.86 -4.59
C VAL A 54 -4.92 -6.77 -3.27
N GLN A 55 -6.25 -6.94 -3.32
CA GLN A 55 -7.08 -6.94 -2.12
C GLN A 55 -6.70 -8.07 -1.15
N LYS A 56 -6.57 -9.31 -1.65
CA LYS A 56 -6.18 -10.47 -0.81
C LYS A 56 -4.80 -10.28 -0.19
N LYS A 57 -3.83 -9.77 -0.95
CA LYS A 57 -2.48 -9.49 -0.46
C LYS A 57 -2.48 -8.39 0.61
N SER A 58 -3.30 -7.35 0.45
CA SER A 58 -3.47 -6.29 1.45
C SER A 58 -4.00 -6.84 2.79
N GLU A 59 -5.04 -7.68 2.74
CA GLU A 59 -5.63 -8.30 3.94
C GLU A 59 -4.63 -9.21 4.67
N GLN A 60 -3.87 -10.03 3.93
CA GLN A 60 -2.83 -10.89 4.52
C GLN A 60 -1.71 -10.07 5.17
N ASN A 61 -1.30 -8.96 4.54
CA ASN A 61 -0.29 -8.08 5.11
C ASN A 61 -0.80 -7.37 6.37
N SER A 62 -2.08 -7.01 6.41
CA SER A 62 -2.74 -6.46 7.61
C SER A 62 -2.73 -7.45 8.77
N GLN A 63 -3.04 -8.73 8.53
CA GLN A 63 -2.98 -9.78 9.56
C GLN A 63 -1.55 -9.97 10.11
N ASN A 64 -0.55 -9.97 9.23
CA ASN A 64 0.86 -10.04 9.64
C ASN A 64 1.26 -8.84 10.52
N MET A 65 0.78 -7.64 10.19
CA MET A 65 1.05 -6.43 10.98
C MET A 65 0.26 -6.41 12.30
N ALA A 66 -0.97 -6.92 12.32
CA ALA A 66 -1.78 -7.07 13.52
C ALA A 66 -1.12 -8.04 14.52
N PHE A 67 -0.54 -9.14 14.04
CA PHE A 67 0.20 -10.08 14.87
C PHE A 67 1.43 -9.43 15.53
N ILE A 68 2.25 -8.72 14.76
CA ILE A 68 3.43 -8.00 15.27
C ILE A 68 3.02 -6.90 16.27
N SER A 69 1.95 -6.16 15.99
CA SER A 69 1.47 -5.08 16.87
C SER A 69 0.75 -5.56 18.13
N SER A 70 0.24 -6.81 18.13
CA SER A 70 -0.38 -7.46 19.30
C SER A 70 0.61 -7.87 20.38
N ALA A 71 1.92 -7.87 20.08
CA ALA A 71 2.99 -8.07 21.06
C ALA A 71 3.18 -6.84 21.98
N LYS A 72 2.08 -6.29 22.52
CA LYS A 72 2.16 -5.39 23.66
C LYS A 72 2.32 -6.22 24.92
N HIS A 73 3.58 -6.28 25.34
CA HIS A 73 4.12 -6.76 26.60
C HIS A 73 3.13 -6.63 27.79
N ASN A 74 2.35 -7.67 28.07
CA ASN A 74 1.82 -7.91 29.42
C ASN A 74 2.93 -8.58 30.22
N ARG A 75 3.89 -7.79 30.70
CA ARG A 75 4.68 -8.19 31.88
C ARG A 75 4.09 -7.42 33.06
N GLY A 76 2.98 -7.96 33.56
CA GLY A 76 2.44 -7.60 34.86
C GLY A 76 3.34 -8.10 36.00
N ASN A 77 3.18 -7.41 37.13
CA ASN A 77 3.89 -7.44 38.42
C ASN A 77 5.31 -6.81 38.37
N GLU A 78 5.59 -5.81 39.20
CA GLU A 78 5.59 -5.92 40.66
C GLU A 78 5.20 -4.60 41.37
N ASP A 79 4.28 -4.76 42.31
CA ASP A 79 3.73 -3.79 43.26
C ASP A 79 4.86 -3.10 44.05
N VAL A 80 5.02 -1.78 43.88
CA VAL A 80 5.88 -0.98 44.77
C VAL A 80 5.11 -0.76 46.06
N THR A 81 5.27 -1.70 47.00
CA THR A 81 4.76 -1.59 48.36
C THR A 81 5.56 -0.51 49.10
N THR A 82 5.05 0.71 49.17
CA THR A 82 5.63 1.78 49.99
C THR A 82 5.27 1.56 51.47
N ALA A 83 6.18 0.95 52.24
CA ALA A 83 6.09 0.92 53.69
C ALA A 83 6.63 2.25 54.28
N SER A 84 5.73 3.15 54.65
CA SER A 84 6.04 4.34 55.45
C SER A 84 6.20 3.93 56.92
N VAL A 85 7.47 3.85 57.36
CA VAL A 85 7.83 3.79 58.78
C VAL A 85 7.61 5.16 59.38
N SER A 86 6.69 5.26 60.35
CA SER A 86 6.62 6.39 61.28
C SER A 86 7.54 6.12 62.48
N THR A 87 8.48 7.03 62.71
CA THR A 87 9.17 7.25 63.99
C THR A 87 8.92 8.69 64.41
#